data_AF-W1YII3-F1
#
_entry.id   AF-W1YII3-F1
#
_cell.length_a   1.000
_cell.length_b   1.000
_cell.length_c   1.000
_cell.angle_alpha   90.00
_cell.angle_beta   90.00
_cell.angle_gamma   90.00
#
_symmetry.space_group_name_H-M   'P 1'
#
loop_
_entity.id
_entity.type
_entity.pdbx_description
1 polymer ?
#
loop_
_entity_poly.entity_id
_entity_poly.type
_entity_poly.pdbx_seq_one_letter_code
_entity_poly.pdbx_strand_id
1 'polypeptide(L)'
;NTLAYRVAHLIEGGYAKAENILCMTFTNKAANEMKDRIQSLVGSPAKAVEVSTFHSFCFFVLQQEGKRNETLYTDVTIFDEEDCKELSEPYRP
;
A
#
# COMPACT_ATOMS: atom_id res chain seq x y z
N ASN A 1 -0.27 -21.91 0.56
CA ASN A 1 -0.06 -20.47 0.86
C ASN A 1 -1.38 -19.74 0.61
N THR A 2 -2.17 -19.46 1.65
CA THR A 2 -3.65 -19.42 1.59
C THR A 2 -4.26 -18.10 1.11
N LEU A 3 -3.58 -16.95 1.27
CA LEU A 3 -4.20 -15.64 1.01
C LEU A 3 -4.47 -15.34 -0.48
N ALA A 4 -3.51 -15.62 -1.38
CA ALA A 4 -3.71 -15.39 -2.81
C ALA A 4 -4.88 -16.21 -3.39
N TYR A 5 -5.05 -17.45 -2.90
CA TYR A 5 -6.21 -18.29 -3.26
C TYR A 5 -7.53 -17.74 -2.73
N ARG A 6 -7.54 -17.11 -1.56
CA ARG A 6 -8.75 -16.42 -1.06
C ARG A 6 -9.12 -15.23 -1.95
N VAL A 7 -8.15 -14.43 -2.36
CA VAL A 7 -8.37 -13.33 -3.31
C VAL A 7 -8.92 -13.86 -4.63
N ALA A 8 -8.29 -14.91 -5.18
CA ALA A 8 -8.76 -15.53 -6.41
C ALA A 8 -10.20 -16.03 -6.29
N HIS A 9 -10.52 -16.74 -5.19
CA HIS A 9 -11.85 -17.23 -4.92
C HIS A 9 -12.90 -16.12 -4.82
N LEU A 10 -12.58 -14.98 -4.20
CA LEU A 10 -13.49 -13.84 -4.11
C LEU A 10 -13.79 -13.23 -5.48
N ILE A 11 -12.79 -13.15 -6.36
CA ILE A 11 -12.92 -12.59 -7.71
C ILE A 11 -13.68 -13.55 -8.62
N GLU A 12 -13.21 -14.80 -8.73
CA GLU A 12 -13.80 -15.81 -9.63
C GLU A 12 -15.22 -16.20 -9.22
N GLY A 13 -15.49 -16.22 -7.91
CA GLY A 13 -16.83 -16.46 -7.38
C GLY A 13 -17.77 -15.27 -7.51
N GLY A 14 -17.30 -14.11 -7.99
CA GLY A 14 -18.11 -12.89 -8.12
C GLY A 14 -18.53 -12.26 -6.79
N TYR A 15 -17.91 -12.65 -5.68
CA TYR A 15 -18.20 -12.13 -4.34
C TYR A 15 -17.65 -10.73 -4.12
N ALA A 16 -16.57 -10.36 -4.82
CA ALA A 16 -16.01 -9.02 -4.82
C ALA A 16 -15.40 -8.68 -6.19
N LYS A 17 -15.54 -7.42 -6.61
CA LYS A 17 -14.73 -6.89 -7.71
C LYS A 17 -13.28 -6.76 -7.27
N ALA A 18 -12.34 -7.00 -8.20
CA ALA A 18 -10.91 -6.90 -7.92
C ALA A 18 -10.50 -5.54 -7.34
N GLU A 19 -11.07 -4.44 -7.86
CA GLU A 19 -10.86 -3.06 -7.38
C GLU A 19 -11.30 -2.80 -5.92
N ASN A 20 -12.11 -3.69 -5.34
CA ASN A 20 -12.57 -3.59 -3.96
C ASN A 20 -11.71 -4.41 -2.98
N ILE A 21 -10.62 -5.03 -3.44
CA ILE A 21 -9.76 -5.89 -2.63
C ILE A 21 -8.44 -5.17 -2.36
N LEU A 22 -8.12 -5.02 -1.08
CA LEU A 22 -6.84 -4.50 -0.59
C LEU A 22 -6.07 -5.61 0.15
N CYS A 23 -4.84 -5.85 -0.27
CA CYS A 23 -3.91 -6.77 0.38
C CYS A 23 -2.71 -5.99 0.93
N MET A 24 -2.46 -6.11 2.24
CA MET A 24 -1.37 -5.38 2.90
C MET A 24 -0.28 -6.33 3.39
N THR A 25 0.99 -5.93 3.24
CA THR A 25 2.15 -6.69 3.69
C THR A 25 3.15 -5.82 4.46
N PHE A 26 4.11 -6.45 5.14
CA PHE A 26 5.15 -5.73 5.89
C PHE A 26 6.35 -5.30 5.05
N THR A 27 6.60 -5.94 3.90
CA THR A 27 7.79 -5.68 3.08
C THR A 27 7.42 -5.55 1.61
N ASN A 28 8.20 -4.75 0.88
CA ASN A 28 8.03 -4.60 -0.57
C ASN A 28 8.16 -5.96 -1.29
N LYS A 29 9.08 -6.82 -0.83
CA LYS A 29 9.25 -8.17 -1.37
C LYS A 29 7.97 -9.01 -1.22
N ALA A 30 7.37 -9.02 -0.03
CA ALA A 30 6.12 -9.75 0.20
C ALA A 30 4.95 -9.17 -0.60
N ALA A 31 4.87 -7.84 -0.76
CA ALA A 31 3.87 -7.22 -1.62
C ALA A 31 4.02 -7.68 -3.09
N ASN A 32 5.25 -7.68 -3.62
CA ASN A 32 5.54 -8.12 -4.98
C ASN A 32 5.23 -9.60 -5.18
N GLU A 33 5.69 -10.47 -4.27
CA GLU A 33 5.35 -11.90 -4.32
C GLU A 33 3.84 -12.15 -4.25
N MET A 34 3.10 -11.36 -3.46
CA MET A 34 1.64 -11.46 -3.39
C MET A 34 0.98 -11.02 -4.70
N LYS A 35 1.45 -9.92 -5.34
CA LYS A 35 0.99 -9.49 -6.67
C LYS A 35 1.20 -10.58 -7.71
N ASP A 36 2.41 -11.13 -7.81
CA ASP A 36 2.76 -12.16 -8.79
C ASP A 36 1.89 -13.40 -8.62
N ARG A 37 1.63 -13.80 -7.37
CA ARG A 37 0.77 -14.93 -7.07
C ARG A 37 -0.69 -14.69 -7.45
N ILE A 38 -1.26 -13.52 -7.13
CA ILE A 38 -2.63 -13.19 -7.55
C ILE A 38 -2.71 -13.13 -9.08
N GLN A 39 -1.72 -12.53 -9.72
CA GLN A 39 -1.59 -12.45 -11.18
C GLN A 39 -1.55 -13.83 -11.84
N SER A 40 -0.84 -14.79 -11.24
CA SER A 40 -0.77 -16.18 -11.72
C SER A 40 -2.09 -16.94 -11.58
N LEU A 41 -2.96 -16.55 -10.64
CA LEU A 41 -4.22 -17.24 -10.37
C LEU A 41 -5.37 -16.70 -11.22
N VAL A 42 -5.57 -15.38 -11.25
CA VAL A 42 -6.75 -14.78 -11.89
C VAL A 42 -6.46 -14.02 -13.19
N GLY A 43 -5.20 -13.86 -13.60
CA GLY A 43 -4.87 -13.17 -14.84
C GLY A 43 -5.15 -11.67 -14.79
N SER A 44 -5.72 -11.10 -15.86
CA SER A 44 -5.92 -9.64 -16.01
C SER A 44 -6.60 -8.94 -14.81
N PRO A 45 -7.67 -9.50 -14.18
CA PRO A 45 -8.27 -8.97 -12.96
C PRO A 45 -7.29 -8.64 -11.83
N ALA A 46 -6.16 -9.34 -11.72
CA ALA A 46 -5.18 -9.12 -10.66
C ALA A 46 -4.62 -7.69 -10.64
N LYS A 47 -4.57 -7.02 -11.80
CA LYS A 47 -4.07 -5.64 -11.92
C LYS A 47 -4.92 -4.61 -11.19
N ALA A 48 -6.19 -4.93 -10.94
CA ALA A 48 -7.10 -4.05 -10.21
C ALA A 48 -7.07 -4.30 -8.69
N VAL A 49 -6.45 -5.39 -8.22
CA VAL A 49 -6.29 -5.64 -6.79
C VAL A 49 -5.20 -4.72 -6.24
N GLU A 50 -5.52 -3.94 -5.22
CA GLU A 50 -4.53 -3.13 -4.52
C GLU A 50 -3.68 -4.02 -3.62
N VAL A 51 -2.37 -4.04 -3.86
CA VAL A 51 -1.41 -4.77 -3.04
C VAL A 51 -0.26 -3.84 -2.68
N SER A 52 -0.15 -3.51 -1.40
CA SER A 52 0.79 -2.51 -0.90
C SER A 52 1.39 -2.94 0.43
N THR A 53 2.48 -2.28 0.83
CA THR A 53 2.88 -2.35 2.24
C THR A 53 1.98 -1.47 3.10
N PHE A 54 1.99 -1.67 4.41
CA PHE A 54 1.30 -0.77 5.35
C PHE A 54 1.67 0.70 5.11
N HIS A 55 2.97 1.01 5.03
CA HIS A 55 3.43 2.39 4.83
C HIS A 55 3.01 2.95 3.48
N SER A 56 3.14 2.18 2.39
CA SER A 56 2.73 2.64 1.05
C SER A 56 1.23 2.96 1.00
N PHE A 57 0.39 2.12 1.62
CA PHE A 57 -1.04 2.36 1.67
C PHE A 57 -1.41 3.56 2.53
N CYS A 58 -0.85 3.68 3.74
CA CYS A 58 -1.10 4.83 4.61
C CYS A 58 -0.67 6.15 3.95
N PHE A 59 0.48 6.16 3.27
CA PHE A 59 0.93 7.33 2.52
C PHE A 59 -0.04 7.69 1.39
N PHE A 60 -0.52 6.69 0.62
CA PHE A 60 -1.56 6.91 -0.38
C PHE A 60 -2.82 7.54 0.22
N VAL A 61 -3.31 7.04 1.35
CA VAL A 61 -4.48 7.59 2.04
C VAL A 61 -4.25 9.04 2.47
N LEU A 62 -3.10 9.35 3.09
CA LEU A 62 -2.75 10.71 3.48
C LEU A 62 -2.73 11.67 2.29
N GLN A 63 -2.17 11.24 1.16
CA GLN A 63 -2.15 12.05 -0.07
C GLN A 63 -3.56 12.28 -0.65
N GLN A 64 -4.46 11.30 -0.56
CA GLN A 64 -5.84 11.46 -1.05
C GLN A 64 -6.66 12.37 -0.14
N GLU A 65 -6.54 12.22 1.18
CA GLU A 65 -7.30 13.00 2.15
C GLU A 65 -6.76 14.43 2.30
N GLY A 66 -5.44 14.63 2.19
CA GLY A 66 -4.84 15.97 2.17
C GLY A 66 -5.38 16.83 1.02
N LYS A 67 -5.59 16.25 -0.16
CA LYS A 67 -6.20 16.97 -1.31
C LYS A 67 -7.65 17.37 -1.09
N ARG A 68 -8.34 16.73 -0.15
CA ARG A 68 -9.76 16.99 0.15
C ARG A 68 -9.94 18.03 1.24
N ASN A 69 -8.90 18.31 2.03
CA ASN A 69 -8.98 19.21 3.16
C ASN A 69 -7.98 20.36 2.99
N GLU A 70 -8.50 21.56 2.76
CA GLU A 70 -7.70 22.78 2.57
C GLU A 70 -6.81 23.14 3.77
N THR A 71 -7.08 22.57 4.96
CA THR A 71 -6.25 22.79 6.16
C THR A 71 -5.09 21.80 6.29
N LEU A 72 -5.01 20.77 5.43
CA LEU A 72 -3.96 19.77 5.45
C LEU A 72 -2.96 20.04 4.33
N TYR A 73 -1.67 20.02 4.66
CA TYR A 73 -0.61 20.15 3.67
C TYR A 73 -0.50 18.89 2.82
N THR A 74 -0.53 19.04 1.50
CA THR A 74 -0.37 17.94 0.53
C THR A 74 1.08 17.70 0.13
N ASP A 75 1.96 18.69 0.36
CA ASP A 75 3.40 18.53 0.20
C ASP A 75 3.98 18.02 1.52
N VAL A 76 4.01 16.70 1.64
CA VAL A 76 4.59 16.00 2.78
C VAL A 76 5.94 15.41 2.40
N THR A 77 6.96 15.68 3.21
CA THR A 77 8.26 15.01 3.12
C THR A 77 8.25 13.83 4.08
N ILE A 78 8.60 12.64 3.58
CA ILE A 78 8.81 11.47 4.43
C ILE A 78 10.23 11.55 4.98
N PHE A 79 10.35 11.68 6.30
CA PHE A 79 11.65 11.67 6.96
C PHE A 79 12.11 10.23 7.19
N ASP A 80 13.35 9.97 6.86
CA ASP A 80 14.01 8.71 7.17
C ASP A 80 14.66 8.74 8.57
N GLU A 81 15.38 7.67 8.91
CA GLU A 81 16.04 7.58 10.21
C GLU A 81 17.17 8.59 10.39
N GLU A 82 17.83 9.02 9.31
CA GLU A 82 18.91 10.00 9.33
C GLU A 82 18.34 11.40 9.55
N ASP A 83 17.29 11.77 8.79
CA ASP A 83 16.52 13.00 8.99
C ASP A 83 16.04 13.13 10.44
N CYS A 84 15.49 12.05 11.00
CA CYS A 84 15.01 12.03 12.38
C CYS A 84 16.13 12.20 13.42
N LYS A 85 17.34 11.67 13.13
CA LYS A 85 18.50 11.83 14.01
C LYS A 85 19.01 13.27 13.99
N GLU A 86 19.15 13.86 12.81
CA GLU A 86 19.60 15.25 12.65
C GLU A 86 18.72 16.22 13.45
N LEU A 87 17.39 16.04 13.39
CA LEU A 87 16.45 16.86 14.16
C LEU A 87 16.53 16.68 15.67
N SER A 88 17.00 15.52 16.12
CA SER A 88 17.15 15.21 17.55
C SER A 88 18.45 15.77 18.14
N GLU A 89 19.43 16.08 17.29
CA GLU A 89 20.69 16.65 17.75
C GLU A 89 20.49 18.12 18.16
N PRO A 90 21.05 18.54 19.31
CA PRO A 90 20.96 19.94 19.73
C PRO A 90 21.68 20.81 18.69
N TYR A 91 20.96 21.84 18.20
CA TYR A 91 21.47 22.80 17.23
C TYR A 91 22.88 23.29 17.61
N ARG A 92 23.86 22.98 16.76
CA ARG A 92 25.22 23.52 16.85
C ARG A 92 25.37 24.62 15.79
N PRO A 93 25.45 25.90 16.20
CA PRO A 93 25.60 27.03 15.29
C PRO A 93 26.91 27.04 14.52
#